data_AF-A0A953EL51-F1
#
_entry.id   AF-A0A953EL51-F1
#
_cell.length_a   1.000
_cell.length_b   1.000
_cell.length_c   1.000
_cell.angle_alpha   90.00
_cell.angle_beta   90.00
_cell.angle_gamma   90.00
#
_symmetry.space_group_name_H-M   'P 1'
#
loop_
_entity.id
_entity.type
_entity.pdbx_description
1 polymer ?
#
loop_
_entity_poly.entity_id
_entity_poly.type
_entity_poly.pdbx_seq_one_letter_code
_entity_poly.pdbx_strand_id
1 'polypeptide(L)' 'MNTILEQALRLPIPERRKLADDLYASIVSGSEGFSLSQEQRSEIDRRLADLREHPDKALSWDDVRERLRKIA' A
#
# COMPACT_ATOMS: atom_id res chain seq x y z
N MET A 1 4.72 25.04 21.10
CA MET A 1 3.52 24.32 20.62
C MET A 1 3.95 22.90 20.33
N ASN A 2 3.33 21.91 20.96
CA ASN A 2 3.67 20.51 20.71
C ASN A 2 2.74 19.99 19.62
N THR A 3 3.28 19.55 18.49
CA THR A 3 2.47 19.17 17.32
C THR A 3 1.81 17.81 17.53
N ILE A 4 0.72 17.53 16.79
CA ILE A 4 0.06 16.21 16.79
C ILE A 4 1.06 15.11 16.40
N LEU A 5 1.98 15.41 15.47
CA LEU A 5 3.03 14.49 15.06
C LEU A 5 4.00 14.17 16.22
N GLU A 6 4.43 15.17 16.98
CA GLU A 6 5.29 14.97 18.16
C GLU A 6 4.60 14.13 19.24
N GLN A 7 3.28 14.27 19.40
CA GLN A 7 2.50 13.43 20.32
C GLN A 7 2.41 11.99 19.82
N ALA A 8 2.14 11.79 18.53
CA ALA A 8 2.05 10.47 17.91
C ALA A 8 3.38 9.71 17.95
N LEU A 9 4.52 10.40 17.82
CA LEU A 9 5.85 9.79 17.89
C LEU A 9 6.23 9.33 19.31
N ARG A 10 5.62 9.89 20.37
CA ARG A 10 5.83 9.44 21.76
C ARG A 10 5.06 8.16 22.10
N LEU A 11 4.10 7.75 21.27
CA LEU A 11 3.36 6.51 21.48
C LEU A 11 4.26 5.27 21.25
N PRO A 12 4.07 4.20 22.01
CA PRO A 12 4.54 2.86 21.67
C PRO A 12 4.23 2.47 20.22
N ILE A 13 5.09 1.64 19.62
CA ILE A 13 4.94 1.22 18.21
C ILE A 13 3.54 0.68 17.89
N PRO A 14 2.91 -0.19 18.72
CA PRO A 14 1.57 -0.71 18.42
C PRO A 14 0.50 0.38 18.34
N GLU A 15 0.55 1.34 19.26
CA GLU A 15 -0.40 2.46 19.34
C GLU A 15 -0.19 3.44 18.19
N ARG A 16 1.07 3.71 17.83
CA ARG A 16 1.40 4.53 16.66
C ARG A 16 0.92 3.89 15.35
N ARG A 17 1.06 2.57 15.21
CA ARG A 17 0.53 1.82 14.06
C ARG A 17 -0.99 1.95 14.00
N LYS A 18 -1.67 1.68 15.11
CA LYS A 18 -3.13 1.80 15.18
C LYS A 18 -3.60 3.21 14.82
N LEU A 19 -2.96 4.24 15.35
CA LEU A 19 -3.30 5.64 15.04
C LEU A 19 -3.13 5.95 13.54
N ALA A 20 -2.05 5.46 12.92
CA ALA A 20 -1.86 5.63 11.48
C ALA A 20 -2.94 4.92 10.66
N ASP A 21 -3.30 3.68 11.03
CA ASP A 21 -4.34 2.90 10.37
C ASP A 21 -5.73 3.54 10.52
N ASP A 22 -6.08 4.01 11.72
CA ASP A 22 -7.36 4.70 11.99
C ASP A 22 -7.48 6.00 11.19
N LEU A 23 -6.41 6.81 11.17
CA LEU A 23 -6.38 8.05 10.39
C LEU A 23 -6.51 7.78 8.89
N TYR A 24 -5.82 6.75 8.39
CA TYR A 24 -5.94 6.32 7.00
C TYR A 24 -7.35 5.81 6.65
N ALA A 25 -7.96 5.01 7.53
CA ALA A 25 -9.34 4.54 7.34
C ALA A 25 -10.36 5.69 7.30
N SER A 26 -10.13 6.76 8.07
CA SER A 26 -11.01 7.93 8.10
C SER A 26 -11.10 8.68 6.77
N ILE A 27 -10.04 8.67 5.95
CA ILE A 27 -10.02 9.33 4.64
C ILE A 27 -10.51 8.42 3.51
N VAL A 28 -10.24 7.11 3.60
CA VAL A 28 -10.72 6.12 2.60
C VAL A 28 -12.25 6.06 2.59
N SER A 29 -12.87 6.21 3.76
CA SER A 29 -14.33 6.21 3.91
C SER A 29 -15.04 7.40 3.24
N GLY A 30 -14.30 8.47 2.89
CA GLY A 30 -14.83 9.69 2.30
C GLY A 30 -14.42 9.94 0.84
N SER A 31 -13.49 9.16 0.28
CA SER A 31 -13.15 9.20 -1.14
C SER A 31 -14.14 8.36 -1.94
N GLU A 32 -14.65 8.84 -3.08
CA GLU A 32 -15.33 7.97 -4.06
C GLU A 32 -14.38 6.83 -4.42
N GLY A 33 -14.63 5.67 -3.82
CA GLY A 33 -13.64 4.61 -3.71
C GLY A 33 -13.26 4.10 -5.08
N PHE A 34 -11.98 4.24 -5.45
CA PHE A 34 -11.41 3.52 -6.58
C PHE A 34 -11.65 2.02 -6.33
N SER A 35 -12.58 1.46 -7.09
CA SER A 35 -12.95 0.05 -7.01
C SER A 35 -12.38 -0.66 -8.21
N LEU A 36 -11.61 -1.71 -7.96
CA LEU A 36 -11.16 -2.60 -9.03
C LEU A 36 -12.36 -3.25 -9.71
N SER A 37 -12.30 -3.43 -11.03
CA SER A 37 -13.25 -4.29 -11.74
C SER A 37 -13.05 -5.76 -11.32
N GLN A 38 -14.01 -6.62 -11.62
CA GLN A 38 -13.89 -8.05 -11.32
C GLN A 38 -12.71 -8.68 -12.08
N GLU A 39 -12.49 -8.26 -13.32
CA GLU A 39 -11.39 -8.70 -14.17
C GLU A 39 -10.05 -8.27 -13.58
N GLN A 40 -9.95 -7.03 -13.10
CA GLN A 40 -8.73 -6.53 -12.45
C GLN A 40 -8.42 -7.31 -11.17
N ARG A 41 -9.42 -7.59 -10.33
CA ARG A 41 -9.23 -8.44 -9.13
C ARG A 41 -8.74 -9.84 -9.50
N SER A 42 -9.40 -10.46 -10.48
CA SER A 42 -9.06 -11.81 -10.93
C SER A 42 -7.63 -11.88 -11.49
N GLU A 43 -7.18 -10.85 -12.21
CA GLU A 43 -5.81 -10.77 -12.71
C GLU A 43 -4.78 -10.61 -11.58
N ILE A 44 -5.10 -9.84 -10.54
CA ILE A 44 -4.24 -9.73 -9.35
C ILE A 44 -4.12 -11.09 -8.66
N ASP A 45 -5.23 -11.79 -8.44
CA ASP A 45 -5.23 -13.13 -7.82
C ASP A 45 -4.41 -14.13 -8.62
N ARG A 46 -4.55 -14.13 -9.96
CA ARG A 46 -3.77 -14.96 -10.86
C ARG A 46 -2.27 -14.67 -10.75
N ARG A 47 -1.87 -13.39 -10.73
CA ARG A 47 -0.46 -12.99 -10.60
C ARG A 47 0.13 -13.32 -9.24
N LEU A 48 -0.67 -13.22 -8.17
CA LEU A 48 -0.24 -13.62 -6.84
C LEU A 48 -0.03 -15.13 -6.75
N ALA A 49 -0.86 -15.93 -7.42
CA ALA A 49 -0.64 -17.38 -7.51
C ALA A 49 0.64 -17.71 -8.30
N ASP A 50 0.83 -17.13 -9.50
CA ASP A 50 2.04 -17.33 -10.30
C ASP A 50 3.31 -16.91 -9.54
N LEU A 51 3.26 -15.81 -8.78
CA LEU A 51 4.39 -15.35 -7.96
C LEU A 51 4.76 -16.35 -6.85
N ARG A 52 3.79 -17.04 -6.25
CA ARG A 52 4.06 -18.06 -5.22
C ARG A 52 4.77 -19.27 -5.80
N GLU A 53 4.43 -19.65 -7.03
CA GLU A 53 5.04 -20.77 -7.74
C GLU A 53 6.39 -20.39 -8.38
N HIS A 54 6.54 -19.12 -8.79
CA HIS A 54 7.68 -18.60 -9.53
C HIS A 54 8.18 -17.26 -8.94
N PRO A 55 8.75 -17.28 -7.72
CA PRO A 55 9.22 -16.07 -7.04
C PRO A 55 10.33 -15.34 -7.80
N ASP A 56 11.09 -16.05 -8.63
CA ASP A 56 12.14 -15.53 -9.50
C ASP A 56 11.62 -14.62 -10.62
N LYS A 57 10.33 -14.72 -10.97
CA LYS A 57 9.70 -13.83 -11.95
C LYS A 57 9.32 -12.46 -11.38
N ALA A 58 9.40 -12.25 -10.06
CA ALA A 58 9.17 -10.94 -9.48
C ALA A 58 10.29 -9.97 -9.84
N LEU A 59 9.91 -8.71 -10.05
CA LEU A 59 10.84 -7.60 -10.13
C LEU A 59 10.94 -6.95 -8.75
N SER A 60 12.14 -6.49 -8.40
CA SER A 60 12.30 -5.65 -7.22
C SER A 60 11.54 -4.33 -7.41
N TRP A 61 11.18 -3.67 -6.31
CA TRP A 61 10.55 -2.35 -6.40
C TRP A 61 11.46 -1.32 -7.09
N ASP A 62 12.77 -1.47 -6.95
CA ASP A 62 13.75 -0.61 -7.62
C ASP A 62 13.71 -0.80 -9.14
N ASP A 63 13.67 -2.05 -9.61
CA ASP A 63 13.55 -2.37 -11.04
C ASP A 63 12.23 -1.85 -11.64
N VAL A 64 11.13 -1.98 -10.90
CA VAL A 64 9.81 -1.46 -11.31
C VAL A 64 9.87 0.07 -11.47
N ARG A 65 10.43 0.78 -10.49
CA ARG A 65 10.57 2.25 -10.55
C ARG A 65 11.45 2.69 -11.72
N GLU A 66 12.56 1.99 -11.94
CA GLU A 66 13.47 2.29 -13.05
C GLU A 66 12.79 2.10 -14.40
N ARG A 67 11.98 1.05 -14.56
CA ARG A 67 11.20 0.82 -15.77
C ARG A 67 10.15 1.92 -15.99
N LEU A 68 9.44 2.32 -14.95
CA LEU A 68 8.40 3.37 -15.05
C LEU A 68 8.99 4.73 -15.45
N ARG A 69 10.19 5.08 -14.98
CA ARG A 69 10.89 6.30 -15.39
C ARG A 69 11.26 6.35 -16.87
N LYS A 70 11.44 5.19 -17.51
CA LYS A 70 11.76 5.09 -18.95
C LYS A 70 10.53 5.17 -19.84
N ILE A 71 9.34 5.06 -19.26
CA ILE A 71 8.04 5.07 -19.96
C ILE A 71 7.37 6.45 -19.86
N ALA A 72 7.70 7.23 -18.82
CA ALA A 72 7.30 8.62 -18.64
C ALA A 72 8.19 9.58 -19.45
#